data_AF-A0A257TTL9-F1
#
_entry.id   AF-A0A257TTL9-F1
#
_cell.length_a   1.000
_cell.length_b   1.000
_cell.length_c   1.000
_cell.angle_alpha   90.00
_cell.angle_beta   90.00
_cell.angle_gamma   90.00
#
_symmetry.space_group_name_H-M   'P 1'
#
loop_
_entity.id
_entity.type
_entity.pdbx_description
1 polymer ?
#
loop_
_entity_poly.entity_id
_entity_poly.type
_entity_poly.pdbx_seq_one_letter_code
_entity_poly.pdbx_strand_id
1 'polypeptide(L)' 'MPKDGLSALEDPPPWTVAQADAATVGHGRFLVPGDRVIGVRLGGAARAYPLRVLVWHEVVNDTLGGVP' A
#
# COMPACT_ATOMS: atom_id res chain seq x y z
N MET A 1 -16.18 2.57 13.66
CA MET A 1 -16.24 1.41 12.75
C MET A 1 -16.72 1.90 11.40
N PRO A 2 -16.01 1.59 10.30
CA PRO A 2 -16.46 1.91 8.95
C PRO A 2 -17.84 1.33 8.67
N LYS A 3 -18.63 2.01 7.84
CA LYS A 3 -20.02 1.63 7.56
C LYS A 3 -20.15 0.21 7.00
N ASP A 4 -19.13 -0.23 6.27
CA ASP A 4 -19.10 -1.51 5.55
C ASP A 4 -18.28 -2.59 6.27
N GLY A 5 -17.78 -2.31 7.48
CA GLY A 5 -17.06 -3.27 8.34
C GLY A 5 -15.61 -3.57 7.95
N LEU A 6 -15.12 -3.06 6.81
CA LEU A 6 -13.72 -3.16 6.39
C LEU A 6 -12.90 -1.99 6.96
N SER A 7 -11.84 -2.30 7.70
CA SER A 7 -10.95 -1.28 8.27
C SER A 7 -10.06 -0.68 7.18
N ALA A 8 -10.07 0.65 7.08
CA ALA A 8 -9.12 1.36 6.25
C ALA A 8 -7.68 1.12 6.74
N LEU A 9 -6.73 1.28 5.82
CA LEU A 9 -5.32 1.30 6.16
C LEU A 9 -4.96 2.72 6.60
N GLU A 10 -4.64 2.89 7.88
CA GLU A 10 -4.33 4.18 8.49
C GLU A 10 -2.81 4.38 8.56
N ASP A 11 -2.31 5.47 7.99
CA ASP A 11 -0.91 5.92 7.97
C ASP A 11 0.11 4.77 7.83
N PRO A 12 0.04 3.98 6.73
CA PRO A 12 0.90 2.82 6.58
C PRO A 12 2.38 3.24 6.48
N PRO A 13 3.29 2.49 7.14
CA PRO A 13 4.71 2.77 7.04
C PRO A 13 5.20 2.56 5.61
N PRO A 14 6.00 3.49 5.04
CA PRO A 14 6.56 3.31 3.71
C PRO A 14 7.49 2.10 3.68
N TRP A 15 7.38 1.30 2.62
CA TRP A 15 8.39 0.31 2.28
C TRP A 15 9.30 0.86 1.19
N THR A 16 10.60 0.67 1.38
CA THR A 16 11.59 0.81 0.30
C THR A 16 11.46 -0.35 -0.69
N VAL A 17 12.02 -0.19 -1.89
CA VAL A 17 12.06 -1.26 -2.90
C VAL A 17 12.77 -2.51 -2.36
N ALA A 18 13.89 -2.34 -1.65
CA ALA A 18 14.63 -3.47 -1.07
C ALA A 18 13.81 -4.23 -0.02
N GLN A 19 13.04 -3.52 0.82
CA GLN A 19 12.13 -4.17 1.78
C GLN A 19 11.01 -4.93 1.07
N ALA A 20 10.44 -4.34 0.02
CA ALA A 20 9.41 -4.98 -0.80
C ALA A 20 9.92 -6.25 -1.49
N ASP A 21 11.15 -6.23 -2.02
CA ASP A 21 11.77 -7.37 -2.69
C ASP A 21 12.11 -8.52 -1.73
N ALA A 22 12.51 -8.18 -0.50
CA ALA A 22 12.83 -9.14 0.55
C ALA A 22 11.59 -9.71 1.26
N ALA A 23 10.45 -9.03 1.19
CA ALA A 23 9.24 -9.43 1.88
C ALA A 23 8.65 -10.73 1.31
N THR A 24 8.17 -11.60 2.20
CA THR A 24 7.53 -12.87 1.85
C THR A 24 6.20 -13.02 2.59
N VAL A 25 5.25 -13.73 1.98
CA VAL A 25 3.98 -14.14 2.59
C VAL A 25 3.79 -15.62 2.33
N GLY A 26 3.67 -16.40 3.40
CA GLY A 26 3.72 -17.86 3.32
C GLY A 26 5.04 -18.34 2.72
N HIS A 27 4.96 -19.13 1.64
CA HIS A 27 6.14 -19.67 0.94
C HIS A 27 6.54 -18.86 -0.32
N GLY A 28 5.96 -17.66 -0.52
CA GLY A 28 6.18 -16.85 -1.73
C GLY A 28 6.62 -15.42 -1.45
N ARG A 29 7.11 -14.74 -2.49
CA ARG A 29 7.41 -13.30 -2.44
C ARG A 29 6.14 -12.48 -2.23
N PHE A 30 6.26 -11.41 -1.44
CA PHE A 30 5.15 -10.49 -1.22
C PHE A 30 4.79 -9.68 -2.47
N LEU A 31 5.77 -9.29 -3.29
CA LEU A 31 5.55 -8.62 -4.57
C LEU A 31 6.28 -9.37 -5.68
N VAL A 32 5.65 -9.46 -6.85
CA VAL A 32 6.18 -10.04 -8.07
C VAL A 32 5.95 -9.09 -9.26
N PRO A 33 6.74 -9.19 -10.35
CA PRO A 33 6.66 -8.21 -11.45
C PRO A 33 5.30 -8.04 -12.11
N GLY A 34 4.41 -9.04 -12.04
CA GLY A 34 3.06 -8.98 -12.59
C GLY A 34 2.00 -8.37 -11.67
N ASP A 35 2.36 -8.01 -10.44
CA ASP A 35 1.38 -7.44 -9.50
C ASP A 35 0.94 -6.04 -9.91
N ARG A 36 -0.36 -5.81 -9.81
CA ARG A 36 -0.95 -4.49 -10.05
C ARG A 36 -0.80 -3.62 -8.81
N VAL A 37 -0.49 -2.35 -9.04
CA VAL A 37 -0.40 -1.32 -8.01
C VAL A 37 -1.20 -0.09 -8.43
N ILE A 38 -1.69 0.66 -7.44
CA ILE A 38 -2.16 2.03 -7.64
C ILE A 38 -1.02 2.96 -7.26
N GLY A 39 -0.52 3.73 -8.24
CA GLY A 39 0.52 4.73 -8.02
C GLY A 39 -0.09 6.10 -7.71
N VAL A 40 0.38 6.75 -6.65
CA VAL A 40 -0.03 8.10 -6.27
C VAL A 40 1.21 9.00 -6.28
N ARG A 41 1.08 10.19 -6.87
CA ARG A 41 2.09 11.25 -6.82
C ARG A 41 1.44 12.52 -6.29
N LEU A 42 1.94 13.01 -5.16
CA LEU A 42 1.37 14.17 -4.45
C LEU A 42 2.47 14.84 -3.62
N GLY A 43 2.46 16.17 -3.54
CA GLY A 43 3.44 16.92 -2.73
C GLY A 43 4.91 16.64 -3.07
N GLY A 44 5.21 16.29 -4.33
CA GLY A 44 6.57 15.90 -4.75
C GLY A 44 7.02 14.50 -4.33
N ALA A 45 6.19 13.76 -3.58
CA ALA A 45 6.42 12.37 -3.22
C ALA A 45 5.63 11.40 -4.12
N ALA A 46 6.11 10.16 -4.19
CA ALA A 46 5.47 9.09 -4.93
C ALA A 46 5.36 7.83 -4.07
N ARG A 47 4.22 7.15 -4.12
CA ARG A 47 3.99 5.88 -3.42
C ARG A 47 3.18 4.93 -4.30
N ALA A 48 3.40 3.64 -4.14
CA ALA A 48 2.67 2.60 -4.84
C ALA A 48 1.98 1.68 -3.82
N TYR A 49 0.69 1.44 -4.02
CA TYR A 49 -0.15 0.60 -3.16
C TYR A 49 -0.52 -0.68 -3.90
N PRO A 50 -0.09 -1.87 -3.44
CA PRO A 50 -0.47 -3.12 -4.08
C PRO A 50 -1.97 -3.31 -4.07
N LEU A 51 -2.56 -3.55 -5.25
CA LEU A 51 -4.00 -3.73 -5.38
C LEU A 51 -4.50 -4.89 -4.49
N ARG A 52 -3.69 -5.93 -4.30
CA ARG A 52 -4.02 -7.05 -3.41
C ARG A 52 -4.33 -6.61 -1.99
N VAL A 53 -3.62 -5.60 -1.47
CA VAL A 53 -3.80 -5.09 -0.10
C VAL A 53 -5.07 -4.24 -0.05
N LEU A 54 -5.29 -3.44 -1.09
CA LEU A 54 -6.47 -2.59 -1.22
C LEU A 54 -7.77 -3.39 -1.39
N VAL A 55 -7.74 -4.62 -1.89
CA VAL A 55 -8.94 -5.48 -1.89
C VAL A 55 -9.45 -5.76 -0.47
N TRP A 56 -8.58 -5.77 0.54
CA TRP A 56 -8.96 -6.04 1.94
C TRP A 56 -9.20 -4.77 2.74
N HIS A 57 -8.55 -3.66 2.36
CA HIS A 57 -8.61 -2.40 3.12
C HIS A 57 -9.37 -1.27 2.43
N GLU A 58 -9.64 -1.40 1.12
CA GLU A 58 -10.38 -0.53 0.18
C GLU A 58 -9.99 0.94 0.11
N VAL A 59 -9.67 1.55 1.26
CA VAL A 59 -9.26 2.92 1.49
C VAL A 59 -7.92 2.92 2.22
N VAL A 60 -7.07 3.87 1.82
CA VAL A 60 -5.83 4.19 2.55
C VAL A 60 -5.90 5.67 2.90
N ASN A 61 -5.83 5.97 4.19
CA ASN A 61 -5.62 7.33 4.68
C ASN A 61 -4.12 7.46 4.94
N ASP A 62 -3.42 8.25 4.13
CA ASP A 62 -1.97 8.40 4.20
C ASP A 62 -1.58 9.84 3.95
N THR A 63 -0.60 10.34 4.71
CA THR A 63 0.01 11.64 4.44
C THR A 63 1.18 11.50 3.48
N LEU A 64 1.00 11.90 2.22
CA LEU A 64 2.02 11.83 1.18
C LEU A 64 2.55 13.21 0.80
N GLY A 65 3.86 13.40 0.95
CA GLY A 65 4.51 14.69 0.60
C GLY A 65 3.98 15.88 1.42
N GLY A 66 3.52 15.62 2.65
CA GLY A 66 2.90 16.63 3.53
C GLY A 66 1.42 16.90 3.25
N VAL A 67 0.79 16.11 2.37
CA VAL A 67 -0.64 16.23 2.04
C VAL A 67 -1.40 15.01 2.57
N PRO A 68 -2.38 15.18 3.48
CA PRO A 68 -3.27 14.11 3.95
C PRO A 68 -4.26 13.61 2.89
#